data_AF-A0A7C2XUA7-F1
#
_entry.id   AF-A0A7C2XUA7-F1
#
_cell.length_a   1.000
_cell.length_b   1.000
_cell.length_c   1.000
_cell.angle_alpha   90.00
_cell.angle_beta   90.00
_cell.angle_gamma   90.00
#
_symmetry.space_group_name_H-M   'P 1'
#
loop_
_entity.id
_entity.type
_entity.pdbx_description
1 polymer ?
#
loop_
_entity_poly.entity_id
_entity_poly.type
_entity_poly.pdbx_seq_one_letter_code
_entity_poly.pdbx_strand_id
1 'polypeptide(L)'
;MANHPRNVAIFIFDEVEVLDFCGPFEVFSVTGRRDGSNPFNVYTVAQEPRPILARNELSINPRYTFSDCPAPDILLIPGGFGTRREMNNGEIHGI
;
A
#
# COMPACT_ATOMS: atom_id res chain seq x y z
N MET A 1 -28.15 -3.69 -0.94
CA MET A 1 -26.97 -4.15 -1.70
C MET A 1 -25.94 -4.58 -0.68
N ALA A 2 -25.31 -5.76 -0.82
CA ALA A 2 -24.23 -6.14 0.09
C ALA A 2 -23.06 -5.18 -0.14
N ASN A 3 -22.64 -4.46 0.90
CA ASN A 3 -21.52 -3.54 0.80
C ASN A 3 -20.25 -4.41 0.67
N HIS A 4 -19.57 -4.34 -0.47
CA HIS A 4 -18.32 -5.09 -0.64
C HIS A 4 -17.23 -4.47 0.26
N PRO A 5 -16.25 -5.26 0.73
CA PRO A 5 -15.08 -4.69 1.40
C PRO A 5 -14.40 -3.68 0.47
N ARG A 6 -14.03 -2.52 1.00
CA ARG A 6 -13.31 -1.49 0.24
C ARG A 6 -11.86 -1.90 0.04
N ASN A 7 -11.36 -1.77 -1.18
CA ASN A 7 -9.97 -2.02 -1.52
C ASN A 7 -9.09 -0.88 -1.01
N VAL A 8 -8.10 -1.21 -0.18
CA VAL A 8 -7.09 -0.29 0.34
C VAL A 8 -5.74 -0.67 -0.25
N ALA A 9 -5.29 0.09 -1.25
CA ALA A 9 -3.96 -0.05 -1.82
C ALA A 9 -2.97 0.82 -1.04
N ILE A 10 -1.91 0.21 -0.54
CA ILE A 10 -0.80 0.89 0.14
C ILE A 10 0.39 0.89 -0.80
N PHE A 11 0.75 2.06 -1.33
CA PHE A 11 1.88 2.19 -2.24
C PHE A 11 3.20 2.10 -1.47
N ILE A 12 4.04 1.13 -1.81
CA ILE A 12 5.38 0.97 -1.25
C ILE A 12 6.45 1.17 -2.34
N PHE A 13 7.54 1.81 -1.97
CA PHE A 13 8.64 2.20 -2.85
C PHE A 13 9.97 2.18 -2.08
N ASP A 14 11.10 2.11 -2.79
CA ASP A 14 12.40 2.05 -2.11
C ASP A 14 12.62 3.31 -1.26
N GLU A 15 13.16 3.14 -0.05
CA GLU A 15 13.34 4.16 0.98
C GLU A 15 12.02 4.71 1.58
N VAL A 16 10.93 3.93 1.52
CA VAL A 16 9.69 4.18 2.28
C VAL A 16 9.92 4.06 3.79
N GLU A 17 9.25 4.89 4.59
CA GLU A 17 9.30 4.79 6.05
C GLU A 17 8.43 3.62 6.54
N VAL A 18 9.00 2.69 7.31
CA VAL A 18 8.31 1.44 7.69
C VAL A 18 7.03 1.70 8.48
N LEU A 19 7.09 2.64 9.45
CA LEU A 19 5.95 2.92 10.32
C LEU A 19 4.78 3.58 9.56
N ASP A 20 5.08 4.38 8.54
CA ASP A 20 4.07 5.11 7.78
C ASP A 20 3.11 4.18 7.02
N PHE A 21 3.60 3.04 6.54
CA PHE A 21 2.76 2.06 5.86
C PHE A 21 2.28 0.94 6.80
N CYS A 22 3.11 0.46 7.74
CA CYS A 22 2.75 -0.61 8.65
C CYS A 22 1.63 -0.22 9.61
N GLY A 23 1.62 1.02 10.11
CA GLY A 23 0.58 1.50 11.02
C GLY A 23 -0.83 1.39 10.41
N PRO A 24 -1.07 2.07 9.27
CA PRO A 24 -2.34 1.94 8.55
C PRO A 24 -2.62 0.52 8.06
N PHE A 25 -1.60 -0.21 7.58
CA PHE A 25 -1.76 -1.62 7.15
C PHE A 25 -2.40 -2.45 8.26
N GLU A 26 -1.88 -2.36 9.48
CA GLU A 26 -2.39 -3.13 10.62
C GLU A 26 -3.80 -2.67 11.00
N VAL A 27 -4.01 -1.35 11.15
CA VAL A 27 -5.32 -0.80 11.56
C VAL A 27 -6.44 -1.19 10.59
N PHE A 28 -6.24 -1.01 9.28
CA PHE A 28 -7.24 -1.40 8.28
C PHE A 28 -7.45 -2.92 8.27
N SER A 29 -6.39 -3.70 8.41
CA SER A 29 -6.45 -5.17 8.39
C SER A 29 -7.23 -5.76 9.56
N VAL A 30 -7.22 -5.11 10.73
CA VAL A 30 -7.91 -5.59 11.94
C VAL A 30 -9.30 -4.97 12.15
N THR A 31 -9.64 -3.92 11.41
CA THR A 31 -10.94 -3.25 11.54
C THR A 31 -12.07 -4.22 11.18
N GLY A 32 -13.13 -4.24 12.00
CA GLY A 32 -14.27 -5.12 11.78
C GLY A 32 -14.01 -6.62 12.00
N ARG A 33 -12.83 -7.02 12.48
CA ARG A 33 -12.55 -8.44 12.79
C ARG A 33 -13.42 -8.98 13.93
N ARG A 34 -13.74 -8.14 14.91
CA ARG A 34 -14.50 -8.56 16.12
C ARG A 34 -15.98 -8.79 15.86
N ASP A 35 -16.58 -8.01 14.95
CA ASP A 35 -17.99 -8.13 14.58
C ASP A 35 -18.19 -8.87 13.24
N GLY A 36 -17.10 -9.32 12.61
CA GLY A 36 -17.11 -10.06 11.36
C GLY A 36 -17.38 -9.20 10.11
N SER A 37 -17.51 -7.88 10.26
CA SER A 37 -17.84 -6.99 9.14
C SER A 37 -16.71 -6.89 8.10
N ASN A 38 -15.44 -7.04 8.52
CA ASN A 38 -14.23 -6.98 7.68
C ASN A 38 -14.35 -6.00 6.50
N PRO A 39 -14.53 -4.69 6.77
CA PRO A 39 -14.94 -3.71 5.76
C PRO A 39 -13.84 -3.35 4.75
N PHE A 40 -12.62 -3.87 4.89
CA PHE A 40 -11.48 -3.53 4.06
C PHE A 40 -10.75 -4.76 3.53
N ASN A 41 -10.33 -4.69 2.26
CA ASN A 41 -9.37 -5.57 1.64
C ASN A 41 -8.05 -4.80 1.46
N VAL A 42 -7.06 -5.07 2.31
CA VAL A 42 -5.81 -4.30 2.37
C VAL A 42 -4.70 -5.03 1.62
N TYR A 43 -3.94 -4.31 0.79
CA TYR A 43 -2.80 -4.86 0.06
C TYR A 43 -1.73 -3.82 -0.21
N THR A 44 -0.48 -4.29 -0.37
CA THR A 44 0.63 -3.47 -0.83
C THR A 44 0.74 -3.50 -2.35
N VAL A 45 1.06 -2.36 -2.94
CA VAL A 45 1.31 -2.20 -4.37
C VAL A 45 2.65 -1.52 -4.58
N ALA A 46 3.41 -1.94 -5.59
CA ALA A 46 4.64 -1.28 -6.02
C ALA A 46 4.65 -1.10 -7.55
N GLN A 47 5.65 -0.39 -8.07
CA GLN A 47 5.80 -0.25 -9.52
C GLN A 47 6.21 -1.57 -10.19
N GLU A 48 7.15 -2.30 -9.58
CA GLU A 48 7.75 -3.52 -10.13
C GLU A 48 7.53 -4.74 -9.22
N PRO A 49 7.51 -5.97 -9.77
CA PRO A 49 7.32 -7.19 -9.00
C PRO A 49 8.63 -7.64 -8.34
N ARG A 50 9.25 -6.76 -7.56
CA ARG A 50 10.50 -7.02 -6.84
C ARG A 50 10.40 -6.58 -5.38
N PRO A 51 11.26 -7.12 -4.50
CA PRO A 51 11.37 -6.61 -3.14
C PRO A 51 11.67 -5.10 -3.14
N ILE A 52 11.01 -4.41 -2.22
CA ILE A 52 11.24 -3.02 -1.87
C ILE A 52 12.15 -2.97 -0.65
N LEU A 53 13.18 -2.14 -0.71
CA LEU A 53 14.02 -1.85 0.45
C LEU A 53 13.49 -0.59 1.14
N ALA A 54 12.80 -0.76 2.26
CA ALA A 54 12.38 0.36 3.10
C ALA A 54 13.58 1.00 3.81
N ARG A 55 13.36 2.13 4.49
CA ARG A 55 14.39 2.77 5.31
C ARG A 55 15.03 1.77 6.27
N ASN A 56 16.35 1.82 6.37
CA ASN A 56 17.17 0.91 7.16
C ASN A 56 17.15 -0.55 6.63
N GLU A 57 16.98 -0.72 5.31
CA GLU A 57 17.21 -1.97 4.57
C GLU A 57 16.23 -3.12 4.89
N LEU A 58 15.08 -2.82 5.51
CA LEU A 58 14.02 -3.81 5.65
C LEU A 58 13.46 -4.16 4.27
N SER A 59 13.63 -5.42 3.86
CA SER A 59 13.12 -5.94 2.59
C SER A 59 11.67 -6.39 2.71
N ILE A 60 10.80 -5.89 1.83
CA ILE A 60 9.36 -6.15 1.82
C ILE A 60 8.93 -6.54 0.41
N ASN A 61 8.15 -7.62 0.29
CA ASN A 61 7.58 -8.02 -0.99
C ASN A 61 6.21 -7.34 -1.21
N PRO A 62 6.01 -6.60 -2.32
CA PRO A 62 4.69 -6.10 -2.68
C PRO A 62 3.76 -7.26 -3.04
N ARG A 63 2.47 -7.11 -2.76
CA ARG A 63 1.47 -8.11 -3.19
C ARG A 63 1.12 -7.96 -4.66
N TYR A 64 1.09 -6.73 -5.15
CA TYR A 64 0.72 -6.39 -6.52
C TYR A 64 1.68 -5.34 -7.11
N THR A 65 1.68 -5.26 -8.43
CA THR A 65 2.22 -4.15 -9.21
C THR A 65 1.10 -3.21 -9.65
N PHE A 66 1.43 -2.05 -10.23
CA PHE A 66 0.42 -1.17 -10.83
C PHE A 66 -0.39 -1.85 -11.94
N SER A 67 0.19 -2.86 -12.61
CA SER A 67 -0.45 -3.54 -13.74
C SER A 67 -1.44 -4.63 -13.35
N ASP A 68 -1.35 -5.17 -12.13
CA ASP A 68 -2.15 -6.33 -11.68
C ASP A 68 -2.91 -6.09 -10.38
N CYS A 69 -2.80 -4.90 -9.77
CA CYS A 69 -3.53 -4.59 -8.56
C CYS A 69 -5.03 -4.43 -8.83
N PRO A 70 -5.92 -4.88 -7.92
CA PRO A 70 -7.33 -4.51 -7.96
C PRO A 70 -7.48 -2.98 -7.92
N ALA A 71 -8.55 -2.45 -8.53
CA ALA A 71 -8.86 -1.02 -8.45
C ALA A 71 -9.08 -0.61 -6.98
N PRO A 72 -8.33 0.37 -6.45
CA PRO A 72 -8.47 0.81 -5.08
C PRO A 72 -9.69 1.72 -4.89
N ASP A 73 -10.39 1.57 -3.78
CA ASP A 73 -11.33 2.58 -3.27
C ASP A 73 -10.59 3.64 -2.44
N ILE A 74 -9.46 3.24 -1.83
CA ILE A 74 -8.58 4.06 -1.01
C ILE A 74 -7.14 3.79 -1.44
N LEU A 75 -6.44 4.84 -1.86
CA LEU A 75 -4.99 4.82 -2.10
C LEU A 75 -4.29 5.49 -0.92
N LEU A 76 -3.37 4.78 -0.27
CA LEU A 76 -2.55 5.30 0.81
C LEU A 76 -1.12 5.46 0.32
N ILE A 77 -0.61 6.70 0.43
CA ILE A 77 0.73 7.08 0.04
C ILE A 77 1.53 7.39 1.32
N PRO A 78 2.43 6.49 1.75
CA PRO A 78 3.28 6.71 2.91
C PRO A 78 4.38 7.73 2.61
N GLY A 79 5.00 8.26 3.66
CA GLY A 79 6.19 9.07 3.57
C GLY A 79 7.48 8.24 3.42
N GLY A 80 8.59 8.85 3.79
CA GLY A 80 9.92 8.28 3.63
C GLY A 80 10.77 9.08 2.63
N PHE A 81 12.05 8.76 2.57
CA PHE A 81 13.00 9.53 1.75
C PHE A 81 12.88 9.22 0.27
N GLY A 82 12.37 8.03 -0.07
CA GLY A 82 12.05 7.63 -1.43
C GLY A 82 11.07 8.58 -2.12
N THR A 83 10.22 9.29 -1.36
CA THR A 83 9.27 10.28 -1.89
C THR A 83 9.94 11.32 -2.78
N ARG A 84 11.19 11.72 -2.51
CA ARG A 84 11.94 12.70 -3.34
C ARG A 84 12.17 12.19 -4.76
N ARG A 85 12.38 10.89 -4.93
CA ARG A 85 12.47 10.24 -6.23
C ARG A 85 11.08 10.11 -6.84
N GLU A 86 10.12 9.60 -6.07
CA GLU A 86 8.75 9.34 -6.55
C GLU A 86 8.01 10.60 -6.99
N MET A 87 8.27 11.76 -6.38
CA MET A 87 7.70 13.04 -6.83
C MET A 87 7.98 13.36 -8.30
N ASN A 88 9.09 12.85 -8.84
CA ASN A 88 9.49 13.04 -10.24
C ASN A 88 9.23 11.79 -11.10
N ASN A 89 8.59 10.76 -10.56
CA ASN A 89 8.24 9.53 -11.27
C ASN A 89 6.89 9.72 -11.97
N GLY A 90 6.91 9.91 -13.29
CA GLY A 90 5.70 10.16 -14.07
C GLY A 90 4.69 9.00 -14.08
N GLU A 91 5.15 7.77 -13.80
CA GLU A 91 4.26 6.60 -13.76
C GLU A 91 3.27 6.67 -12.58
N ILE A 92 3.67 7.31 -11.46
CA ILE A 92 2.81 7.40 -10.28
C ILE A 92 1.81 8.57 -10.33
N HIS A 93 1.82 9.40 -11.37
CA HIS A 93 0.86 10.50 -11.51
C HIS A 93 -0.45 10.08 -12.19
N GLY A 94 -0.50 8.85 -12.72
CA GLY A 94 -1.68 8.28 -13.39
C GLY A 94 -2.44 7.24 -12.58
N ILE A 95 -2.05 7.00 -11.33
CA ILE A 95 -2.66 6.02 -10.41
C ILE A 95 -3.62 6.67 -9.40
#